data_AF-A0A059ZXT2-F1
#
_entry.id   AF-A0A059ZXT2-F1
#
_cell.length_a   1.000
_cell.length_b   1.000
_cell.length_c   1.000
_cell.angle_alpha   90.00
_cell.angle_beta   90.00
_cell.angle_gamma   90.00
#
_symmetry.space_group_name_H-M   'P 1'
#
loop_
_entity.id
_entity.type
_entity.pdbx_description
1 polymer ?
#
loop_
_entity_poly.entity_id
_entity_poly.type
_entity_poly.pdbx_seq_one_letter_code
_entity_poly.pdbx_strand_id
1 'polypeptide(L)' 'MTMSSNEAVKQLVAGGLGLSVLSRNTVAAEVAAGDVAILDVAGFPIRRHWHVVHRRNKRLPAVAERFLSFLLRDRSEPET' A
#
# COMPACT_ATOMS: atom_id res chain seq x y z
N MET A 1 4.16 17.43 -9.90
CA MET A 1 5.45 17.07 -9.29
C MET A 1 5.44 15.58 -8.97
N THR A 2 6.55 14.88 -9.15
CA THR A 2 6.64 13.43 -8.90
C THR A 2 7.66 13.14 -7.82
N MET A 3 7.27 12.39 -6.80
CA MET A 3 8.13 11.96 -5.70
C MET A 3 8.08 10.44 -5.62
N SER A 4 9.23 9.81 -5.37
CA SER A 4 9.35 8.36 -5.25
C SER A 4 9.14 7.85 -3.81
N SER A 5 9.25 8.73 -2.81
CA SER A 5 9.10 8.38 -1.39
C SER A 5 7.73 8.76 -0.86
N ASN A 6 7.03 7.80 -0.25
CA ASN A 6 5.78 8.07 0.45
C ASN A 6 5.96 9.10 1.57
N GLU A 7 7.10 9.09 2.28
CA GLU A 7 7.36 10.08 3.33
C GLU A 7 7.47 11.50 2.77
N ALA A 8 8.18 11.67 1.65
CA ALA A 8 8.28 12.99 1.02
C ALA A 8 6.91 13.52 0.58
N VAL A 9 6.04 12.64 0.08
CA VAL A 9 4.66 12.99 -0.28
C VAL A 9 3.85 13.38 0.96
N LYS A 10 3.94 12.62 2.06
CA LYS A 10 3.21 12.90 3.30
C LYS A 10 3.60 14.26 3.88
N GLN A 11 4.90 14.54 3.98
CA GLN A 11 5.41 15.81 4.50
C GLN A 11 4.96 17.00 3.63
N LEU A 12 4.92 16.83 2.31
CA LEU A 12 4.46 17.87 1.40
C LEU A 12 2.97 18.19 1.59
N VAL A 13 2.13 17.15 1.69
CA VAL A 13 0.68 17.32 1.88
C VAL A 13 0.38 17.92 3.25
N ALA A 14 1.02 17.43 4.32
CA ALA A 14 0.90 17.99 5.67
C ALA A 14 1.36 19.46 5.73
N GLY A 15 2.38 19.82 4.95
CA GLY A 15 2.84 21.20 4.77
C GLY A 15 1.92 22.10 3.94
N GLY A 16 0.76 21.61 3.48
CA GLY A 16 -0.24 22.39 2.73
C GLY A 16 0.13 22.66 1.27
N LEU A 17 1.12 21.95 0.72
CA LEU A 17 1.65 22.21 -0.63
C LEU A 17 0.84 21.52 -1.74
N GLY A 18 -0.24 20.79 -1.40
CA GLY A 18 -1.17 20.21 -2.38
C GLY A 18 -1.83 18.91 -1.92
N LEU A 19 -2.27 18.12 -2.90
CA LEU A 19 -2.95 16.83 -2.72
C LEU A 19 -2.15 15.69 -3.35
N SER A 20 -2.35 14.47 -2.85
CA SER A 20 -1.71 13.28 -3.41
C SER A 20 -2.57 12.03 -3.25
N VAL A 21 -2.27 11.00 -4.05
CA VAL A 21 -2.88 9.67 -3.97
C VAL A 21 -1.88 8.70 -3.35
N LEU A 22 -2.20 8.21 -2.17
CA LEU A 22 -1.39 7.22 -1.44
C LEU A 22 -2.23 6.00 -1.04
N SER A 23 -1.55 4.94 -0.62
CA SER A 23 -2.24 3.82 0.03
C SER A 23 -2.80 4.26 1.37
N ARG A 24 -4.02 3.86 1.71
CA ARG A 24 -4.63 4.17 3.02
C ARG A 24 -3.75 3.65 4.17
N ASN A 25 -3.11 2.51 3.97
CA ASN A 25 -2.25 1.86 4.96
C ASN A 25 -0.98 2.67 5.29
N THR A 26 -0.59 3.64 4.45
CA THR A 26 0.64 4.43 4.67
C THR A 26 0.38 5.76 5.35
N VAL A 27 -0.88 6.19 5.51
CA VAL A 27 -1.27 7.51 6.04
C VAL A 27 -2.07 7.43 7.33
N ALA A 28 -2.24 6.24 7.90
CA ALA A 28 -3.11 6.01 9.06
C ALA A 28 -2.68 6.84 10.29
N ALA A 29 -1.37 7.00 10.52
CA ALA A 29 -0.85 7.76 11.64
C ALA A 29 -1.11 9.26 11.48
N GLU A 30 -0.89 9.81 10.30
CA GLU A 30 -1.07 11.23 9.99
C GLU A 30 -2.55 11.64 10.02
N VAL A 31 -3.43 10.74 9.58
CA VAL A 31 -4.89 10.93 9.71
C VAL A 31 -5.30 10.93 11.18
N ALA A 32 -4.75 10.02 11.99
CA ALA A 32 -5.04 9.95 13.42
C ALA A 32 -4.50 11.18 14.19
N ALA A 33 -3.37 11.74 13.74
CA ALA A 33 -2.79 12.97 14.27
C ALA A 33 -3.53 14.24 13.82
N GLY A 34 -4.34 14.15 12.75
CA GLY A 34 -5.03 15.29 12.16
C GLY A 34 -4.16 16.14 11.21
N ASP A 35 -2.96 15.65 10.87
CA ASP A 35 -2.02 16.34 9.97
C ASP A 35 -2.50 16.32 8.51
N VAL A 36 -3.28 15.30 8.14
CA VAL A 36 -3.87 15.14 6.80
C VAL A 36 -5.30 14.61 6.89
N ALA A 37 -6.11 14.93 5.88
CA ALA A 37 -7.47 14.42 5.74
C ALA A 37 -7.59 13.51 4.51
N ILE A 38 -8.41 12.46 4.61
CA ILE A 38 -8.80 11.64 3.45
C ILE A 38 -9.97 12.34 2.75
N LEU A 39 -9.81 12.60 1.46
CA LEU A 39 -10.87 13.19 0.64
C LEU A 39 -11.76 12.10 0.04
N ASP A 40 -13.08 12.33 0.07
CA ASP A 40 -14.05 11.52 -0.66
C ASP A 40 -14.10 11.99 -2.13
N VAL A 41 -13.60 11.15 -3.03
CA VAL A 41 -13.41 11.50 -4.46
C VAL A 41 -13.97 10.38 -5.32
N ALA A 42 -14.76 10.75 -6.34
CA ALA A 42 -15.31 9.81 -7.30
C ALA A 42 -14.21 8.93 -7.93
N GLY A 43 -14.45 7.62 -7.99
CA GLY A 43 -13.49 6.64 -8.51
C GLY A 43 -12.53 6.06 -7.47
N PHE A 44 -12.64 6.44 -6.19
CA PHE A 44 -11.93 5.82 -5.07
C PHE A 44 -12.86 4.89 -4.25
N PRO A 45 -12.30 3.87 -3.56
CA PRO A 45 -10.89 3.50 -3.52
C PRO A 45 -10.42 2.75 -4.78
N ILE A 46 -9.15 2.98 -5.15
CA ILE A 46 -8.49 2.16 -6.18
C ILE A 46 -8.08 0.82 -5.55
N ARG A 47 -8.83 -0.25 -5.86
CA ARG A 47 -8.52 -1.60 -5.38
C ARG A 47 -7.25 -2.13 -6.07
N ARG A 48 -6.20 -2.39 -5.29
CA ARG A 48 -4.94 -2.99 -5.77
C ARG A 48 -4.92 -4.47 -5.46
N HIS A 49 -4.59 -5.29 -6.45
CA HIS A 49 -4.36 -6.73 -6.27
C HIS A 49 -2.87 -6.98 -6.07
N TRP A 50 -2.52 -7.59 -4.93
CA TRP A 50 -1.16 -8.05 -4.68
C TRP A 50 -0.96 -9.42 -5.31
N HIS A 51 0.19 -9.62 -5.93
CA HIS A 51 0.57 -10.87 -6.59
C HIS A 51 1.93 -11.33 -6.09
N VAL A 52 2.04 -12.64 -5.82
CA VAL A 52 3.34 -13.27 -5.57
C VAL A 52 3.86 -13.81 -6.89
N VAL A 53 5.09 -13.45 -7.25
CA VAL A 53 5.70 -13.81 -8.53
C VAL A 53 7.00 -14.57 -8.29
N HIS A 54 7.17 -15.71 -8.97
CA HIS A 54 8.43 -16.44 -9.03
C HIS A 54 8.66 -17.00 -10.43
N ARG A 55 9.92 -17.34 -10.76
CA ARG A 55 10.25 -17.95 -12.04
C ARG A 55 9.58 -19.32 -12.18
N ARG A 56 8.86 -19.54 -13.28
CA ARG A 56 8.14 -20.80 -13.57
C ARG A 56 9.03 -22.04 -13.52
N ASN A 57 10.24 -21.93 -14.06
CA ASN A 57 11.15 -23.08 -14.18
C ASN A 57 12.13 -23.21 -13.00
N LYS A 58 11.99 -22.39 -11.95
CA LYS A 58 12.84 -22.46 -10.76
C LYS A 58 12.12 -23.27 -9.69
N ARG A 59 12.70 -24.40 -9.29
CA ARG A 59 12.25 -25.11 -8.08
C ARG A 59 12.45 -24.21 -6.87
N LEU A 60 11.38 -23.94 -6.13
CA LEU A 60 11.46 -23.13 -4.93
C LEU A 60 12.19 -23.91 -3.84
N PRO A 61 13.14 -23.28 -3.11
CA PRO A 61 13.66 -23.87 -1.89
C PRO A 61 12.53 -24.11 -0.88
N ALA A 62 12.66 -25.08 0.01
CA ALA A 62 11.63 -25.42 0.99
C ALA A 62 11.18 -24.20 1.83
N VAL A 63 12.11 -23.31 2.21
CA VAL A 63 11.78 -22.07 2.93
C VAL A 63 10.88 -21.13 2.11
N ALA A 64 11.11 -21.04 0.79
CA ALA A 64 10.32 -20.19 -0.09
C ALA A 64 8.92 -20.78 -0.33
N GLU A 65 8.79 -22.12 -0.42
CA GLU A 65 7.48 -22.79 -0.50
C GLU A 65 6.67 -22.57 0.78
N ARG A 66 7.31 -22.67 1.95
CA ARG A 66 6.66 -22.38 3.23
C ARG A 66 6.22 -20.92 3.32
N PHE A 67 7.07 -19.99 2.90
CA PHE A 67 6.72 -18.58 2.89
C PHE A 67 5.58 -18.26 1.91
N LEU A 68 5.60 -18.82 0.70
CA LEU A 68 4.51 -18.69 -0.26
C LEU A 68 3.20 -19.24 0.32
N SER A 69 3.25 -20.42 0.95
CA SER A 69 2.09 -21.02 1.60
C SER A 69 1.56 -20.14 2.73
N PHE A 70 2.44 -19.51 3.50
CA PHE A 70 2.06 -18.57 4.54
C PHE A 70 1.37 -17.34 3.95
N LEU A 71 1.96 -16.69 2.95
CA LEU A 71 1.39 -15.50 2.29
C LEU A 71 0.03 -15.77 1.66
N LEU A 72 -0.20 -16.96 1.10
CA LEU A 72 -1.47 -17.33 0.48
C LEU A 72 -2.56 -17.72 1.49
N ARG A 73 -2.17 -18.15 2.71
CA ARG A 73 -3.10 -18.45 3.81
C ARG A 73 -3.57 -17.17 4.49
N ASP A 74 -2.64 -16.28 4.81
CA ASP A 74 -2.91 -14.97 5.40
C ASP A 74 -3.33 -13.96 4.33
N ARG A 75 -4.20 -14.37 3.40
CA ARG A 75 -4.84 -13.42 2.51
C ARG A 75 -5.76 -12.57 3.38
N SER A 76 -5.20 -11.47 3.90
CA SER A 76 -5.97 -10.39 4.49
C SER A 76 -7.07 -10.06 3.49
N GLU A 77 -8.31 -10.34 3.87
CA GLU A 77 -9.46 -10.02 3.06
C GLU A 77 -9.33 -8.55 2.66
N PRO A 78 -9.54 -8.20 1.38
CA PRO A 78 -9.63 -6.79 1.04
C PRO A 78 -10.79 -6.24 1.87
N GLU A 79 -10.49 -5.28 2.77
CA GLU A 79 -11.52 -4.50 3.47
C GLU A 79 -12.62 -4.15 2.46
N THR A 80 -13.84 -4.64 2.74
CA THR A 80 -14.98 -4.62 1.82
C THR A 80 -15.42 -3.21 1.52
#